data_AF-A0A9J5WQ71-F1
#
_entry.id   AF-A0A9J5WQ71-F1
#
_cell.length_a   1.000
_cell.length_b   1.000
_cell.length_c   1.000
_cell.angle_alpha   90.00
_cell.angle_beta   90.00
_cell.angle_gamma   90.00
#
_symmetry.space_group_name_H-M   'P 1'
#
loop_
_entity.id
_entity.type
_entity.pdbx_description
1 polymer ?
#
loop_
_entity_poly.entity_id
_entity_poly.type
_entity_poly.pdbx_seq_one_letter_code
_entity_poly.pdbx_strand_id
1 'polypeptide(L)'
;MDINTNNYPTCPNPSITIGCRQHYNVSCITLVLQDNTEGLYVRGTKNDNWIYVNPIKGTLAGSISVPLFVNSSLDSVISPLPQMLKDGK
;
A
#
# COMPACT_ATOMS: atom_id res chain seq x y z
N MET A 1 2.78 3.29 -18.87
CA MET A 1 2.73 3.74 -17.46
C MET A 1 1.27 3.99 -17.16
N ASP A 2 0.72 3.30 -16.18
CA ASP A 2 -0.68 3.46 -15.76
C ASP A 2 -0.70 4.23 -14.44
N ILE A 3 -1.70 5.09 -14.26
CA ILE A 3 -1.86 5.93 -13.07
C ILE A 3 -3.23 5.64 -12.50
N ASN A 4 -3.25 4.96 -11.36
CA ASN A 4 -4.48 4.65 -10.64
C ASN A 4 -4.59 5.54 -9.38
N THR A 5 -5.77 6.10 -9.15
CA THR A 5 -6.10 6.86 -7.93
C THR A 5 -7.13 6.07 -7.14
N ASN A 6 -6.71 5.49 -6.02
CA ASN A 6 -7.59 4.73 -5.14
C ASN A 6 -8.10 5.62 -4.01
N ASN A 7 -9.40 5.56 -3.72
CA ASN A 7 -10.01 6.22 -2.58
C ASN A 7 -10.70 5.18 -1.70
N TYR A 8 -10.27 5.06 -0.44
CA TYR A 8 -10.81 4.12 0.53
C TYR A 8 -11.57 4.89 1.63
N PRO A 9 -12.90 5.00 1.54
CA PRO A 9 -13.67 5.71 2.57
C PRO A 9 -13.64 4.95 3.90
N THR A 10 -13.90 5.66 5.00
CA THR A 10 -13.99 5.06 6.34
C THR A 10 -15.02 3.93 6.36
N CYS A 11 -14.63 2.77 6.88
CA CYS A 11 -15.53 1.63 7.05
C CYS A 11 -16.03 1.54 8.49
N PRO A 12 -17.34 1.39 8.73
CA PRO A 12 -17.89 1.17 10.08
C PRO A 12 -17.39 -0.12 10.75
N ASN A 13 -17.05 -1.15 9.96
CA ASN A 13 -16.53 -2.41 10.49
C ASN A 13 -15.30 -2.90 9.69
N PRO A 14 -14.13 -2.32 9.93
CA PRO A 14 -12.91 -2.61 9.17
C PRO A 14 -12.36 -4.01 9.43
N SER A 15 -12.79 -4.68 10.50
CA SER A 15 -12.34 -6.04 10.84
C SER A 15 -12.89 -7.12 9.91
N ILE A 16 -13.93 -6.81 9.11
CA ILE A 16 -14.61 -7.78 8.23
C ILE A 16 -14.48 -7.44 6.74
N THR A 17 -13.68 -6.44 6.38
CA THR A 17 -13.52 -5.98 4.99
C THR A 17 -12.07 -5.65 4.68
N ILE A 18 -11.77 -5.54 3.39
CA ILE A 18 -10.44 -5.29 2.85
C ILE A 18 -10.54 -4.19 1.81
N GLY A 19 -9.59 -3.24 1.83
CA GLY A 19 -9.55 -2.15 0.86
C GLY A 19 -9.28 -2.68 -0.56
N CYS A 20 -8.30 -3.57 -0.69
CA CYS A 20 -8.00 -4.26 -1.94
C CYS A 20 -7.70 -5.74 -1.64
N ARG A 21 -8.01 -6.61 -2.59
CA ARG A 21 -7.61 -8.02 -2.49
C ARG A 21 -6.11 -8.17 -2.69
N GLN A 22 -5.57 -9.27 -2.21
CA GLN A 22 -4.23 -9.70 -2.56
C GLN A 22 -4.15 -9.84 -4.08
N HIS A 23 -3.26 -9.08 -4.70
CA HIS A 23 -3.04 -9.10 -6.14
C HIS A 23 -1.56 -8.85 -6.42
N TYR A 24 -1.17 -9.25 -7.62
CA TYR A 24 0.15 -9.01 -8.14
C TYR A 24 0.12 -7.83 -9.07
N ASN A 25 1.17 -7.01 -9.03
CA ASN A 25 1.35 -5.97 -10.02
C ASN A 25 2.02 -6.55 -11.25
N VAL A 26 1.40 -6.33 -12.41
CA VAL A 26 1.97 -6.73 -13.70
C VAL A 26 3.07 -5.74 -14.15
N SER A 27 3.18 -4.58 -13.50
CA SER A 27 4.23 -3.59 -13.77
C SER A 27 5.57 -3.99 -13.16
N CYS A 28 6.67 -3.77 -13.88
CA CYS A 28 8.03 -4.00 -13.35
C CYS A 28 8.36 -3.09 -12.15
N ILE A 29 7.80 -1.88 -12.14
CA ILE A 29 8.01 -0.88 -11.10
C ILE A 29 6.65 -0.33 -10.68
N THR A 30 6.43 -0.21 -9.36
CA THR A 30 5.26 0.45 -8.78
C THR A 30 5.72 1.56 -7.85
N LEU A 31 5.25 2.78 -8.11
CA LEU A 31 5.39 3.93 -7.22
C LEU A 31 4.06 4.14 -6.48
N VAL A 32 4.10 4.24 -5.16
CA VAL A 32 2.89 4.41 -4.34
C VAL A 32 3.01 5.67 -3.52
N LEU A 33 2.17 6.67 -3.79
CA LEU A 33 2.00 7.83 -2.93
C LEU A 33 0.87 7.52 -1.94
N GLN A 34 1.20 7.41 -0.65
CA GLN A 34 0.21 7.22 0.41
C GLN A 34 -0.13 8.56 1.05
N ASP A 35 -1.36 8.67 1.53
CA ASP A 35 -1.74 9.71 2.49
C ASP A 35 -1.19 9.37 3.89
N ASN A 36 -1.65 10.08 4.92
CA ASN A 36 -1.24 9.82 6.30
C ASN A 36 -1.93 8.57 6.91
N THR A 37 -2.71 7.84 6.13
CA THR A 37 -3.48 6.68 6.58
C THR A 37 -2.63 5.42 6.48
N GLU A 38 -2.68 4.62 7.53
CA GLU A 38 -2.00 3.34 7.59
C GLU A 38 -2.68 2.28 6.70
N GLY A 39 -1.97 1.18 6.41
CA GLY A 39 -2.60 -0.04 5.89
C GLY A 39 -2.03 -0.59 4.58
N LEU A 40 -0.97 -0.02 4.02
CA LEU A 40 -0.22 -0.67 2.95
C LEU A 40 0.66 -1.78 3.52
N TYR A 41 0.56 -2.96 2.92
CA TYR A 41 1.44 -4.08 3.22
C TYR A 41 1.99 -4.66 1.93
N VAL A 42 3.21 -5.17 2.03
CA VAL A 42 3.90 -5.85 0.94
C VAL A 42 4.36 -7.20 1.41
N ARG A 43 4.33 -8.18 0.51
CA ARG A 43 4.81 -9.51 0.82
C ARG A 43 6.34 -9.52 0.70
N GLY A 44 7.01 -9.80 1.81
CA GLY A 44 8.46 -9.90 1.86
C GLY A 44 8.96 -11.10 1.08
N THR A 45 10.09 -10.92 0.38
CA THR A 45 10.75 -11.99 -0.39
C THR A 45 11.39 -13.06 0.50
N LYS A 46 11.63 -12.74 1.78
CA LYS A 46 12.18 -13.65 2.78
C LYS A 46 11.08 -14.16 3.71
N ASN A 47 10.89 -15.47 3.74
CA ASN A 47 9.93 -16.18 4.61
C ASN A 47 8.45 -15.81 4.37
N ASP A 48 8.13 -15.19 3.23
CA ASP A 48 6.75 -15.00 2.79
C ASP A 48 5.87 -14.15 3.73
N ASN A 49 6.51 -13.35 4.58
CA ASN A 49 5.84 -12.57 5.61
C ASN A 49 5.30 -11.25 5.07
N TRP A 50 4.20 -10.78 5.66
CA TRP A 50 3.67 -9.45 5.38
C TRP A 50 4.48 -8.38 6.12
N ILE A 51 4.96 -7.39 5.36
CA ILE A 51 5.71 -6.24 5.85
C ILE A 51 4.78 -5.04 5.82
N TYR A 52 4.59 -4.41 6.98
CA TYR A 52 3.87 -3.16 7.10
C TYR A 52 4.72 -2.00 6.56
N VAL A 53 4.13 -1.18 5.69
CA VAL A 53 4.79 0.02 5.14
C VAL A 53 4.28 1.25 5.88
N ASN A 54 5.15 1.83 6.70
CA ASN A 54 4.85 3.09 7.38
C ASN A 54 4.64 4.21 6.36
N PRO A 55 3.51 4.94 6.41
CA PRO A 55 3.31 6.13 5.58
C PRO A 55 4.42 7.15 5.82
N ILE A 56 5.09 7.56 4.73
CA ILE A 56 6.10 8.61 4.82
C ILE A 56 5.39 9.95 4.85
N LYS A 57 5.21 10.50 6.04
CA LYS A 57 4.72 11.87 6.22
C LYS A 57 5.69 12.80 5.51
N GLY A 58 5.20 13.60 4.56
CA GLY A 58 6.03 14.51 3.77
C GLY A 58 7.00 15.28 4.67
N THR A 59 8.30 15.14 4.43
CA THR A 59 9.32 15.80 5.25
C THR A 59 9.78 17.09 4.58
N LEU A 60 9.76 18.15 5.39
CA LEU A 60 10.41 19.45 5.22
C LEU A 60 10.38 20.10 3.82
N ALA A 61 9.63 21.21 3.69
CA ALA A 61 9.82 22.26 2.69
C ALA A 61 10.04 21.81 1.23
N GLY A 62 9.06 21.10 0.65
CA GLY A 62 8.92 20.93 -0.81
C GLY A 62 9.42 19.61 -1.41
N SER A 63 9.94 18.67 -0.60
CA SER A 63 10.33 17.34 -1.09
C SER A 63 9.23 16.30 -0.86
N ILE A 64 8.88 15.53 -1.89
CA ILE A 64 7.91 14.42 -1.83
C ILE A 64 8.69 13.11 -1.78
N SER A 65 8.48 12.32 -0.73
CA SER A 65 9.03 10.96 -0.63
C SER A 65 7.99 9.94 -1.08
N VAL A 66 8.37 9.06 -1.99
CA VAL A 66 7.50 8.02 -2.56
C VAL A 66 8.20 6.66 -2.42
N PRO A 67 7.59 5.68 -1.73
CA PRO A 67 8.03 4.30 -1.78
C PRO A 67 8.13 3.76 -3.21
N LEU A 68 9.30 3.19 -3.54
CA LEU A 68 9.57 2.50 -4.80
C LEU A 68 9.59 0.99 -4.56
N PHE A 69 8.73 0.27 -5.30
CA PHE A 69 8.71 -1.19 -5.30
C PHE A 69 9.18 -1.72 -6.66
N VAL A 70 10.19 -2.60 -6.61
CA VAL A 70 10.69 -3.34 -7.78
C VAL A 70 10.03 -4.71 -7.77
N ASN A 71 9.17 -4.96 -8.75
CA ASN A 71 8.46 -6.22 -8.90
C ASN A 71 9.31 -7.15 -9.78
N SER A 72 10.27 -7.84 -9.16
CA SER A 72 11.20 -8.73 -9.86
C SER A 72 10.54 -10.02 -10.39
N SER A 73 9.32 -10.33 -9.95
CA SER A 73 8.50 -11.44 -10.44
C SER A 73 7.05 -11.01 -10.63
N LEU A 74 6.33 -11.68 -11.53
CA LEU A 74 4.88 -11.55 -11.73
C LEU A 74 4.08 -11.95 -10.49
N ASP A 75 4.74 -12.51 -9.48
CA ASP A 75 4.18 -12.95 -8.19
C ASP A 75 4.53 -11.97 -7.05
N SER A 76 4.98 -10.75 -7.36
CA SER A 76 5.22 -9.71 -6.35
C SER A 76 3.88 -9.16 -5.84
N VAL A 77 3.46 -9.56 -4.64
CA VAL A 77 2.19 -9.13 -4.03
C VAL A 77 2.35 -7.77 -3.36
N ILE A 78 1.60 -6.79 -3.87
CA ILE A 78 1.42 -5.49 -3.24
C ILE A 78 -0.07 -5.35 -2.98
N SER A 79 -0.48 -5.39 -1.73
CA SER A 79 -1.90 -5.26 -1.39
C SER A 79 -2.07 -4.56 -0.06
N PRO A 80 -2.95 -3.56 0.03
CA PRO A 80 -3.38 -3.11 1.34
C PRO A 80 -4.08 -4.23 2.11
N LEU A 81 -3.66 -4.45 3.36
CA LEU A 81 -4.34 -5.40 4.26
C LEU A 81 -5.65 -4.79 4.79
N PRO A 82 -6.53 -5.61 5.43
CA PRO A 82 -7.79 -5.16 6.05
C PRO A 82 -7.72 -3.88 6.89
N GLN A 83 -6.53 -3.53 7.38
CA GLN A 83 -6.30 -2.41 8.30
C GLN A 83 -6.29 -1.04 7.63
N MET A 84 -6.32 -0.91 6.29
CA MET A 84 -6.55 0.40 5.62
C MET A 84 -7.84 1.11 6.04
N LEU A 85 -8.73 0.38 6.70
CA LEU A 85 -10.06 0.85 7.06
C LEU A 85 -10.18 1.22 8.54
N LYS A 86 -9.11 1.04 9.33
CA LYS A 86 -9.08 1.47 10.72
C LYS A 86 -8.53 2.90 10.78
N ASP A 87 -9.38 3.77 11.31
CA ASP A 87 -9.11 5.14 11.68
C ASP A 87 -9.24 6.16 10.54
N GLY A 88 -10.50 6.38 10.15
CA GLY A 88 -10.94 7.72 9.79
C GLY A 88 -10.85 8.61 11.03
N LYS A 89 -9.73 9.31 11.16
CA LYS A 89 -9.58 10.45 12.06
C LYS A 89 -9.03 11.64 11.30
#